data_AF-A0AAD2E7I5-F1
#
_entry.id   AF-A0AAD2E7I5-F1
#
_cell.length_a   1.000
_cell.length_b   1.000
_cell.length_c   1.000
_cell.angle_alpha   90.00
_cell.angle_beta   90.00
_cell.angle_gamma   90.00
#
_symmetry.space_group_name_H-M   'P 1'
#
loop_
_entity.id
_entity.type
_entity.pdbx_description
1 polymer ?
#
loop_
_entity_poly.entity_id
_entity_poly.type
_entity_poly.pdbx_seq_one_letter_code
_entity_poly.pdbx_strand_id
1 'polypeptide(L)'
;MYCCNYNYGSARKAIESDLLKNPDVVANDPNISFKTALWFWMTPQAPKPSCHDAISGRWTPSTADLEVERGPGYDVVTNIINGRIECGKGLNAEVEDRIGFYKRYCDLLGVGYGHNMGCYNQRPLMGTLAQGGVGSILASIYTSLLVLFVVHFAFVSYSG
;
A
#
# COMPACT_ATOMS: atom_id res chain seq x y z
N MET A 1 5.68 10.37 2.29
CA MET A 1 4.59 11.24 2.78
C MET A 1 3.63 11.42 1.64
N TYR A 2 2.31 11.46 1.89
CA TYR A 2 1.28 11.66 0.86
C TYR A 2 1.68 12.79 -0.10
N CYS A 3 2.30 12.41 -1.22
CA CYS A 3 2.67 13.36 -2.24
C CYS A 3 1.45 13.53 -3.14
N CYS A 4 1.30 14.78 -3.59
CA CYS A 4 0.28 15.31 -4.50
C CYS A 4 -1.01 15.78 -3.81
N ASN A 5 -1.34 17.06 -4.04
CA ASN A 5 -2.63 17.70 -3.76
C ASN A 5 -3.83 16.86 -4.23
N TYR A 6 -3.63 15.97 -5.21
CA TYR A 6 -4.63 15.02 -5.68
C TYR A 6 -5.08 14.01 -4.60
N ASN A 7 -4.14 13.42 -3.86
CA ASN A 7 -4.48 12.45 -2.80
C ASN A 7 -5.20 13.13 -1.65
N TYR A 8 -4.77 14.33 -1.26
CA TYR A 8 -5.45 15.13 -0.23
C TYR A 8 -6.85 15.58 -0.67
N GLY A 9 -7.04 15.95 -1.94
CA GLY A 9 -8.36 16.30 -2.49
C GLY A 9 -9.33 15.12 -2.48
N SER A 10 -8.87 13.93 -2.86
CA SER A 10 -9.69 12.71 -2.84
C SER A 10 -9.96 12.20 -1.42
N ALA A 11 -8.99 12.32 -0.51
CA ALA A 11 -9.13 11.95 0.89
C ALA A 11 -10.03 12.91 1.68
N ARG A 12 -10.06 14.21 1.33
CA ARG A 12 -10.88 15.24 2.00
C ARG A 12 -12.35 14.86 2.13
N LYS A 13 -12.96 14.35 1.06
CA LYS A 13 -14.39 13.97 1.06
C LYS A 13 -14.67 12.76 1.96
N ALA A 14 -13.71 11.86 2.11
CA ALA A 14 -13.89 10.63 2.89
C ALA A 14 -13.54 10.81 4.38
N ILE A 15 -12.67 11.76 4.71
CA ILE A 15 -12.13 11.95 6.07
C ILE A 15 -12.80 13.15 6.79
N GLU A 16 -13.61 13.93 6.06
CA GLU A 16 -14.28 15.14 6.56
C GLU A 16 -13.32 16.13 7.23
N SER A 17 -12.08 16.20 6.73
CA SER A 17 -11.03 17.10 7.21
C SER A 17 -10.43 17.88 6.04
N ASP A 18 -10.16 19.17 6.24
CA ASP A 18 -9.57 20.04 5.20
C ASP A 18 -8.05 19.84 5.12
N LEU A 19 -7.66 18.61 4.77
CA LEU A 19 -6.26 18.20 4.64
C LEU A 19 -5.49 18.99 3.56
N LEU A 20 -6.21 19.64 2.63
CA LEU A 20 -5.64 20.54 1.63
C LEU A 20 -5.16 21.87 2.23
N LYS A 21 -5.81 22.34 3.30
CA LYS A 21 -5.50 23.62 3.93
C LYS A 21 -4.50 23.49 5.09
N ASN A 22 -4.44 22.32 5.72
CA ASN A 22 -3.51 22.04 6.81
C ASN A 22 -2.98 20.60 6.74
N PRO A 23 -2.01 20.29 5.86
CA PRO A 23 -1.50 18.93 5.70
C PRO A 23 -0.77 18.41 6.95
N ASP A 24 -0.28 19.30 7.81
CA ASP A 24 0.45 18.93 9.04
C ASP A 24 -0.43 18.21 10.06
N VAL A 25 -1.76 18.31 9.97
CA VAL A 25 -2.68 17.56 10.85
C VAL A 25 -2.55 16.05 10.67
N VAL A 26 -2.09 15.56 9.52
CA VAL A 26 -1.81 14.12 9.32
C VAL A 26 -0.66 13.64 10.18
N ALA A 27 0.32 14.51 10.45
CA ALA A 27 1.47 14.21 11.29
C ALA A 27 1.20 14.44 12.79
N ASN A 28 0.21 15.28 13.13
CA ASN A 28 -0.02 15.74 14.51
C ASN A 28 -1.30 15.17 15.16
N ASP A 29 -2.27 14.71 14.38
CA ASP A 29 -3.50 14.08 14.89
C ASP A 29 -3.48 12.57 14.58
N PRO A 30 -3.38 11.70 15.60
CA PRO A 30 -3.31 10.26 15.39
C PRO A 30 -4.56 9.69 14.71
N ASN A 31 -5.76 10.23 14.99
CA ASN A 31 -6.99 9.75 14.37
C ASN A 31 -7.02 10.09 12.89
N ILE A 32 -6.63 11.32 12.53
CA ILE A 32 -6.52 11.72 11.12
C ILE A 32 -5.42 10.91 10.43
N SER A 33 -4.29 10.71 11.10
CA SER A 33 -3.18 9.90 10.61
C SER A 33 -3.63 8.50 10.22
N PHE A 34 -4.33 7.79 11.12
CA PHE A 34 -4.87 6.45 10.83
C PHE A 34 -5.97 6.47 9.76
N LYS A 35 -6.88 7.45 9.77
CA LYS A 35 -7.93 7.58 8.75
C LYS A 35 -7.34 7.76 7.35
N THR A 36 -6.29 8.56 7.21
CA THR A 36 -5.64 8.76 5.90
C THR A 36 -4.99 7.48 5.41
N ALA A 37 -4.25 6.79 6.28
CA ALA A 37 -3.64 5.49 6.02
C ALA A 37 -4.66 4.46 5.53
N LEU A 38 -5.78 4.30 6.26
CA LEU A 38 -6.87 3.40 5.88
C LEU A 38 -7.55 3.82 4.59
N TRP A 39 -7.79 5.12 4.39
CA TRP A 39 -8.35 5.63 3.14
C TRP A 39 -7.48 5.24 1.94
N PHE A 40 -6.16 5.42 2.03
CA PHE A 40 -5.25 5.00 0.95
C PHE A 40 -5.31 3.49 0.74
N TRP A 41 -5.35 2.71 1.82
CA TRP A 41 -5.40 1.26 1.76
C TRP A 41 -6.66 0.72 1.06
N MET A 42 -7.80 1.38 1.29
CA MET A 42 -9.11 0.96 0.79
C MET A 42 -9.49 1.57 -0.57
N THR A 43 -8.83 2.65 -1.00
CA THR A 43 -9.27 3.41 -2.18
C THR A 43 -8.48 3.00 -3.43
N PRO A 44 -9.12 2.37 -4.44
CA PRO A 44 -8.47 2.10 -5.71
C PRO A 44 -8.13 3.42 -6.43
N GLN A 45 -6.97 3.45 -7.09
CA GLN A 45 -6.50 4.60 -7.87
C GLN A 45 -6.09 4.12 -9.25
N ALA A 46 -7.05 4.06 -10.18
CA ALA A 46 -6.86 3.48 -11.50
C ALA A 46 -5.55 3.97 -12.16
N PRO A 47 -4.72 3.06 -12.71
CA PRO A 47 -4.99 1.63 -12.92
C PRO A 47 -4.72 0.73 -11.70
N LYS A 48 -4.35 1.29 -10.54
CA LYS A 48 -4.03 0.52 -9.33
C LYS A 48 -5.32 0.04 -8.65
N PRO A 49 -5.45 -1.25 -8.29
CA PRO A 49 -6.47 -1.68 -7.35
C PRO A 49 -6.20 -1.10 -5.96
N SER A 50 -7.12 -1.29 -5.02
CA SER A 50 -6.84 -0.99 -3.62
C SER A 50 -5.85 -2.02 -3.05
N CYS A 51 -5.05 -1.63 -2.06
CA CYS A 51 -4.19 -2.58 -1.35
C CYS A 51 -5.01 -3.67 -0.68
N HIS A 52 -6.19 -3.31 -0.17
CA HIS A 52 -7.13 -4.27 0.40
C HIS A 52 -7.52 -5.35 -0.61
N ASP A 53 -7.99 -4.98 -1.81
CA ASP A 53 -8.43 -5.96 -2.80
C ASP A 53 -7.29 -6.87 -3.27
N ALA A 54 -6.08 -6.31 -3.39
CA ALA A 54 -4.89 -7.06 -3.77
C ALA A 54 -4.53 -8.12 -2.72
N ILE A 55 -4.52 -7.79 -1.42
CA ILE A 55 -4.12 -8.73 -0.37
C ILE A 55 -5.25 -9.71 0.00
N SER A 56 -6.51 -9.31 -0.14
CA SER A 56 -7.67 -10.16 0.19
C SER A 56 -8.12 -11.05 -0.98
N GLY A 57 -7.38 -11.07 -2.09
CA GLY A 57 -7.71 -11.86 -3.29
C GLY A 57 -8.99 -11.42 -4.01
N ARG A 58 -9.49 -10.20 -3.76
CA ARG A 58 -10.69 -9.66 -4.45
C ARG A 58 -10.35 -8.99 -5.77
N TRP A 59 -9.10 -8.59 -5.95
CA TRP A 59 -8.61 -8.08 -7.22
C TRP A 59 -8.27 -9.25 -8.15
N THR A 60 -8.91 -9.27 -9.32
CA THR A 60 -8.57 -10.19 -10.41
C THR A 60 -7.59 -9.50 -11.36
N PRO A 61 -6.31 -9.94 -11.45
CA PRO A 61 -5.36 -9.37 -12.38
C PRO A 61 -5.81 -9.55 -13.83
N SER A 62 -5.54 -8.55 -14.67
CA SER A 62 -5.74 -8.70 -16.11
C SER A 62 -4.63 -9.56 -16.73
N THR A 63 -4.81 -10.01 -17.98
CA THR A 63 -3.74 -10.69 -18.73
C THR A 63 -2.46 -9.83 -18.76
N ALA A 64 -2.60 -8.52 -18.96
CA ALA A 64 -1.48 -7.58 -18.99
C ALA A 64 -0.81 -7.38 -17.61
N ASP A 65 -1.49 -7.72 -16.51
CA ASP A 65 -0.87 -7.75 -15.18
C ASP A 65 -0.03 -9.01 -15.00
N LEU A 66 -0.59 -10.17 -15.37
CA LEU A 66 0.09 -11.45 -15.26
C LEU A 66 1.34 -11.52 -16.15
N GLU A 67 1.29 -10.96 -17.37
CA GLU A 67 2.44 -10.89 -18.30
C GLU A 67 3.65 -10.13 -17.76
N VAL A 68 3.45 -9.29 -16.74
CA VAL A 68 4.52 -8.52 -16.08
C VAL A 68 4.60 -8.82 -14.58
N GLU A 69 4.26 -10.06 -14.24
CA GLU A 69 4.40 -10.69 -12.92
C GLU A 69 3.58 -10.05 -11.79
N ARG A 70 2.49 -9.33 -12.13
CA ARG A 70 1.56 -8.81 -11.12
C ARG A 70 0.42 -9.81 -10.86
N GLY A 71 0.54 -10.56 -9.76
CA GLY A 71 -0.51 -11.44 -9.23
C GLY A 71 -1.02 -11.00 -7.85
N PRO A 72 -2.05 -11.64 -7.28
CA PRO A 72 -2.49 -11.35 -5.93
C PRO A 72 -1.37 -11.69 -4.93
N GLY A 73 -1.08 -10.76 -4.01
CA GLY A 73 0.05 -10.91 -3.09
C GLY A 73 0.51 -9.61 -2.43
N TYR A 74 1.44 -9.77 -1.49
CA TYR A 74 2.06 -8.65 -0.78
C TYR A 74 3.04 -7.85 -1.68
N ASP A 75 3.58 -8.50 -2.70
CA ASP A 75 4.38 -7.86 -3.74
C ASP A 75 3.61 -6.76 -4.49
N VAL A 76 2.36 -7.01 -4.90
CA VAL A 76 1.52 -6.00 -5.58
C VAL A 76 1.11 -4.89 -4.63
N VAL A 77 0.91 -5.17 -3.34
CA VAL A 77 0.73 -4.12 -2.32
C VAL A 77 1.94 -3.17 -2.31
N THR A 78 3.16 -3.71 -2.32
CA THR A 78 4.38 -2.91 -2.41
C THR A 78 4.42 -2.09 -3.71
N ASN A 79 4.00 -2.68 -4.82
CA ASN A 79 3.93 -2.01 -6.12
C ASN A 79 2.91 -0.85 -6.14
N ILE A 80 1.74 -1.02 -5.51
CA ILE A 80 0.73 0.02 -5.35
C ILE A 80 1.30 1.21 -4.56
N ILE A 81 1.96 0.93 -3.42
CA ILE A 81 2.51 1.93 -2.50
C ILE A 81 3.65 2.72 -3.14
N ASN A 82 4.67 2.04 -3.69
CA ASN A 82 5.87 2.73 -4.18
C ASN A 82 6.59 2.01 -5.33
N GLY A 83 5.85 1.31 -6.19
CA GLY A 83 6.44 0.45 -7.22
C GLY A 83 7.39 1.13 -8.19
N ARG A 84 7.20 2.43 -8.50
CA ARG A 84 8.14 3.19 -9.35
C ARG A 84 9.55 3.27 -8.76
N ILE A 85 9.65 3.24 -7.44
CA ILE A 85 10.92 3.35 -6.72
C ILE A 85 11.45 1.95 -6.37
N GLU A 86 10.58 1.02 -6.01
CA GLU A 86 10.98 -0.24 -5.35
C GLU A 86 10.84 -1.50 -6.20
N CYS A 87 9.97 -1.51 -7.22
CA CYS A 87 9.66 -2.71 -8.00
C CYS A 87 10.34 -2.73 -9.38
N GLY A 88 10.58 -3.92 -9.90
CA GLY A 88 11.19 -4.12 -11.23
C GLY A 88 12.69 -3.77 -11.28
N LYS A 89 13.38 -3.83 -10.14
CA LYS A 89 14.79 -3.44 -9.99
C LYS A 89 15.66 -4.55 -9.38
N GLY A 90 15.13 -5.77 -9.29
CA GLY A 90 15.77 -6.85 -8.55
C GLY A 90 15.66 -6.66 -7.04
N LEU A 91 16.39 -7.50 -6.30
CA LEU A 91 16.43 -7.50 -4.84
C LEU A 91 16.97 -6.16 -4.30
N ASN A 92 16.25 -5.56 -3.35
CA ASN A 92 16.63 -4.30 -2.74
C ASN A 92 16.18 -4.23 -1.27
N ALA A 93 16.88 -3.41 -0.48
CA ALA A 93 16.70 -3.34 0.96
C ALA A 93 15.32 -2.78 1.36
N GLU A 94 14.74 -1.90 0.55
CA GLU A 94 13.43 -1.30 0.81
C GLU A 94 12.32 -2.34 0.73
N VAL A 95 12.33 -3.22 -0.27
CA VAL A 95 11.39 -4.33 -0.39
C VAL A 95 11.63 -5.36 0.73
N GLU A 96 12.89 -5.68 1.06
CA GLU A 96 13.19 -6.60 2.16
C GLU A 96 12.68 -6.09 3.51
N ASP A 97 12.81 -4.79 3.80
CA ASP A 97 12.31 -4.18 5.03
C ASP A 97 10.79 -4.35 5.15
N ARG A 98 10.06 -4.11 4.06
CA ARG A 98 8.59 -4.34 4.01
C ARG A 98 8.24 -5.80 4.28
N ILE A 99 8.93 -6.73 3.62
CA ILE A 99 8.72 -8.17 3.82
C ILE A 99 9.03 -8.58 5.25
N GLY A 100 10.07 -8.02 5.86
CA GLY A 100 10.44 -8.27 7.26
C GLY A 100 9.33 -7.90 8.24
N PHE A 101 8.76 -6.70 8.12
CA PHE A 101 7.60 -6.30 8.92
C PHE A 101 6.39 -7.18 8.67
N TYR A 102 6.10 -7.51 7.39
CA TYR A 102 4.98 -8.37 7.04
C TYR A 102 5.07 -9.74 7.69
N LYS A 103 6.22 -10.42 7.54
CA LYS A 103 6.46 -11.74 8.17
C LYS A 103 6.31 -11.68 9.68
N ARG A 104 6.95 -10.70 10.33
CA ARG A 104 6.86 -10.52 11.79
C ARG A 104 5.41 -10.41 12.27
N TYR A 105 4.57 -9.63 11.57
CA TYR A 105 3.18 -9.47 11.98
C TYR A 105 2.31 -10.67 11.64
N CYS A 106 2.57 -11.36 10.52
CA CYS A 106 1.94 -12.64 10.23
C CYS A 106 2.24 -13.69 11.32
N ASP A 107 3.50 -13.77 11.77
CA ASP A 107 3.92 -14.67 12.85
C ASP A 107 3.20 -14.37 14.16
N LEU A 108 3.12 -13.08 14.54
CA LEU A 108 2.43 -12.65 15.74
C LEU A 108 0.92 -12.94 15.70
N LEU A 109 0.31 -12.92 14.51
CA LEU A 109 -1.11 -13.18 14.31
C LEU A 109 -1.42 -14.66 14.00
N GLY A 110 -0.40 -15.52 13.85
CA GLY A 110 -0.57 -16.93 13.54
C GLY A 110 -1.13 -17.21 12.14
N VAL A 111 -0.87 -16.33 11.17
CA VAL A 111 -1.36 -16.47 9.78
C VAL A 111 -0.20 -16.72 8.81
N GLY A 112 -0.48 -17.41 7.71
CA GLY A 112 0.51 -17.63 6.65
C GLY A 112 0.86 -16.36 5.88
N TYR A 113 2.07 -16.31 5.32
CA TYR A 113 2.54 -15.16 4.52
C TYR A 113 1.95 -15.11 3.10
N GLY A 114 1.29 -16.18 2.67
CA GLY A 114 0.91 -16.35 1.28
C GLY A 114 2.11 -16.52 0.35
N HIS A 115 1.90 -16.24 -0.93
CA HIS A 115 2.86 -16.39 -2.02
C HIS A 115 3.20 -15.00 -2.56
N ASN A 116 4.31 -14.87 -3.28
CA ASN A 116 4.71 -13.63 -3.97
C ASN A 116 4.84 -12.42 -3.01
N MET A 117 5.91 -12.43 -2.20
CA MET A 117 6.15 -11.39 -1.19
C MET A 117 6.92 -10.18 -1.73
N GLY A 118 7.78 -10.36 -2.73
CA GLY A 118 8.64 -9.30 -3.27
C GLY A 118 8.33 -8.95 -4.72
N CYS A 119 8.30 -7.66 -5.04
CA CYS A 119 7.99 -7.15 -6.37
C CYS A 119 9.22 -6.95 -7.27
N TYR A 120 10.29 -7.72 -7.06
CA TYR A 120 11.61 -7.47 -7.64
C TYR A 120 11.62 -7.38 -9.16
N ASN A 121 10.78 -8.19 -9.81
CA ASN A 121 10.68 -8.30 -11.27
C ASN A 121 9.38 -7.70 -11.82
N GLN A 122 8.47 -7.27 -10.94
CA GLN A 122 7.20 -6.71 -11.38
C GLN A 122 7.40 -5.37 -12.09
N ARG A 123 6.75 -5.19 -13.23
CA ARG A 123 6.69 -3.86 -13.84
C ARG A 123 5.89 -2.92 -12.93
N PRO A 124 6.40 -1.71 -12.62
CA PRO A 124 5.69 -0.75 -11.79
C PRO A 124 4.29 -0.40 -12.34
N LEU A 125 3.30 -0.32 -11.46
CA LEU A 125 1.99 0.23 -11.77
C LEU A 125 2.13 1.74 -12.01
N MET A 126 2.17 2.13 -13.29
CA MET A 126 2.21 3.53 -13.70
C MET A 126 0.79 4.11 -13.62
N GLY A 127 0.54 4.98 -12.65
CA GLY A 127 -0.60 5.90 -12.70
C GLY A 127 -0.31 7.05 -13.67
N THR A 128 -1.35 7.70 -14.17
CA THR A 128 -1.28 8.78 -15.18
C THR A 128 -0.64 10.10 -14.69
N LEU A 129 0.20 10.09 -13.64
CA LEU A 129 0.82 11.31 -13.12
C LEU A 129 2.33 11.13 -12.96
N ALA A 130 3.06 11.86 -13.81
CA ALA A 130 4.46 12.17 -13.64
C ALA A 130 4.64 13.12 -12.45
N GLN A 131 5.44 12.76 -11.44
CA GLN A 131 6.28 13.75 -10.75
C GLN A 131 7.38 13.04 -9.96
N GLY A 132 8.63 13.43 -10.23
CA GLY A 132 9.74 13.22 -9.31
C GLY A 132 9.60 14.13 -8.09
N GLY A 133 10.05 13.65 -6.93
CA GLY A 133 10.14 14.44 -5.70
C GLY A 133 10.17 13.56 -4.46
N VAL A 134 11.33 13.53 -3.80
CA VAL A 134 11.59 13.27 -2.36
C VAL A 134 10.38 12.76 -1.53
N GLY A 135 10.04 11.47 -1.69
CA GLY A 135 8.90 10.85 -0.99
C GLY A 135 9.28 9.68 -0.06
N SER A 136 10.56 9.31 -0.03
CA SER A 136 11.07 8.00 0.42
C SER A 136 11.09 7.77 1.93
N ILE A 137 11.32 8.81 2.76
CA ILE A 137 11.64 8.58 4.19
C ILE A 137 10.40 8.36 5.07
N LEU A 138 9.23 8.91 4.69
CA LEU A 138 7.99 8.79 5.48
C LEU A 138 7.10 7.61 5.03
N ALA A 139 7.46 6.86 3.98
CA ALA A 139 6.68 5.69 3.55
C ALA A 139 6.89 4.48 4.47
N SER A 140 8.07 4.36 5.09
CA SER A 140 8.41 3.23 5.97
C SER A 140 7.69 3.27 7.32
N ILE A 141 7.49 4.46 7.91
CA ILE A 141 6.86 4.59 9.25
C ILE A 141 5.38 4.19 9.23
N TYR A 142 4.66 4.46 8.13
CA TYR A 142 3.24 4.15 8.00
C TYR A 142 2.97 2.71 7.57
N THR A 143 3.86 2.09 6.77
CA THR A 143 3.70 0.66 6.43
C THR A 143 3.88 -0.25 7.64
N SER A 144 4.71 0.12 8.62
CA SER A 144 4.87 -0.68 9.83
C SER A 144 3.66 -0.63 10.78
N LEU A 145 2.81 0.40 10.72
CA LEU A 145 1.57 0.52 11.52
C LEU A 145 0.32 0.00 10.80
N LEU A 146 0.28 0.08 9.47
CA LEU A 146 -0.85 -0.43 8.65
C LEU A 146 -0.91 -1.96 8.61
N VAL A 147 0.24 -2.65 8.61
CA VAL A 147 0.26 -4.12 8.58
C VAL A 147 -0.40 -4.71 9.84
N LEU A 148 -0.27 -4.06 11.00
CA LEU A 148 -0.89 -4.48 12.27
C LEU A 148 -2.43 -4.53 12.21
N PHE A 149 -3.07 -3.56 11.55
CA PHE A 149 -4.55 -3.51 11.50
C PHE A 149 -5.12 -4.30 10.32
N VAL A 150 -4.45 -4.28 9.16
CA VAL A 150 -5.00 -4.92 7.96
C VAL A 150 -4.93 -6.44 8.02
N VAL A 151 -3.86 -7.02 8.55
CA VAL A 151 -3.73 -8.49 8.62
C VAL A 151 -4.81 -9.09 9.53
N HIS A 152 -5.25 -8.35 10.56
CA HIS A 152 -6.36 -8.79 11.40
C HIS A 152 -7.71 -8.77 10.66
N PHE A 153 -8.06 -7.70 9.93
CA PHE A 153 -9.36 -7.61 9.26
C PHE A 153 -9.46 -8.41 7.94
N ALA A 154 -8.36 -8.54 7.18
CA ALA A 154 -8.38 -9.28 5.91
C ALA A 154 -8.61 -10.79 6.10
N PHE A 155 -8.20 -11.36 7.24
CA PHE A 155 -8.29 -12.80 7.50
C PHE A 155 -9.45 -13.22 8.39
N VAL A 156 -9.99 -12.33 9.24
CA VAL A 156 -11.22 -12.64 10.00
C VAL A 156 -12.41 -12.90 9.07
N SER A 157 -12.44 -12.32 7.87
CA SER A 157 -13.45 -12.62 6.84
C SER A 157 -13.28 -13.97 6.13
N TYR A 158 -12.19 -14.71 6.35
CA TYR A 158 -11.93 -16.01 5.70
C TYR A 158 -12.08 -17.22 6.64
N SER A 159 -12.39 -16.98 7.91
CA SER A 159 -12.61 -18.01 8.95
C SER A 159 -14.10 -18.19 9.31
N GLY A 160 -15.01 -17.87 8.38
CA GLY A 160 -16.45 -18.11 8.48
C GLY A 160 -16.93 -19.19 7.52
#